data_AF-A0A845DJF4-F1
#
_entry.id   AF-A0A845DJF4-F1
#
_cell.length_a   1.000
_cell.length_b   1.000
_cell.length_c   1.000
_cell.angle_alpha   90.00
_cell.angle_beta   90.00
_cell.angle_gamma   90.00
#
_symmetry.space_group_name_H-M   'P 1'
#
loop_
_entity.id
_entity.type
_entity.pdbx_description
1 polymer ?
#
loop_
_entity_poly.entity_id
_entity_poly.type
_entity_poly.pdbx_seq_one_letter_code
_entity_poly.pdbx_strand_id
1 'polypeptide(L)'
;IPLRGAWLEFETSKRDIISVKVDRKRKLPATILLRAIGFGTDEEIRALFSDVDDNEDHPFIESTLERDATANPTEDRQKGIDDALLEFYKKLRPGDPATLDNARNFLQNLLFTPRRYDLGRVGRYKLNRKLELEEPLSTRILTNDDIVSVVRRIIDINNGREMPDDIDHLGNRRIKTVGELIQSQLRIGLLRMERVVRERMSIREPEQVTPLSLINIRPVVAATREFFGSSQLSQFMDQTNPLAELTHKRRLSALGPGGLRRERAGFDVRDVHYSHYGRICPIETPEGPNIGLIGYLATYGRINDFGFIETPY
;
A
#
# COMPACT_ATOMS: atom_id res chain seq x y z
N ILE A 1 2.12 -1.30 -2.40
CA ILE A 1 0.87 -0.92 -1.69
C ILE A 1 1.13 -0.92 -0.18
N PRO A 2 0.98 0.21 0.52
CA PRO A 2 1.18 0.25 1.98
C PRO A 2 -0.06 -0.22 2.76
N LEU A 3 0.15 -0.60 4.03
CA LEU A 3 -0.94 -0.79 4.99
C LEU A 3 -1.65 0.54 5.29
N ARG A 4 -0.89 1.64 5.34
CA ARG A 4 -1.37 3.02 5.51
C ARG A 4 -0.44 3.98 4.78
N GLY A 5 -0.99 4.94 4.06
CA GLY A 5 -0.21 5.97 3.37
C GLY A 5 -0.59 6.08 1.90
N ALA A 6 0.17 6.88 1.17
CA ALA A 6 -0.07 7.11 -0.24
C ALA A 6 0.31 5.90 -1.10
N TRP A 7 -0.41 5.69 -2.20
CA TRP A 7 -0.11 4.66 -3.17
C TRP A 7 0.81 5.23 -4.24
N LEU A 8 1.95 4.58 -4.46
CA LEU A 8 2.81 4.83 -5.62
C LEU A 8 2.46 3.79 -6.68
N GLU A 9 1.99 4.25 -7.83
CA GLU A 9 1.67 3.44 -8.99
C GLU A 9 2.62 3.85 -10.11
N PHE A 10 3.46 2.92 -10.57
CA PHE A 10 4.33 3.13 -11.70
C PHE A 10 3.75 2.46 -12.94
N GLU A 11 3.95 3.07 -14.10
CA GLU A 11 3.49 2.54 -15.38
C GLU A 11 4.48 2.92 -16.49
N THR A 12 4.64 2.04 -17.46
CA THR A 12 5.42 2.30 -18.67
C THR A 12 4.48 2.55 -19.83
N SER A 13 4.72 3.63 -20.58
CA SER A 13 3.95 3.93 -21.78
C SER A 13 4.45 3.14 -22.99
N LYS A 14 3.69 3.14 -24.11
CA LYS A 14 4.15 2.56 -25.39
C LYS A 14 5.34 3.31 -26.04
N ARG A 15 5.74 4.44 -25.46
CA ARG A 15 6.92 5.23 -25.88
C ARG A 15 8.04 5.11 -24.85
N ASP A 16 8.03 4.04 -24.07
CA ASP A 16 9.04 3.68 -23.06
C ASP A 16 9.22 4.67 -21.89
N ILE A 17 8.38 5.71 -21.83
CA ILE A 17 8.34 6.62 -20.68
C ILE A 17 7.79 5.91 -19.44
N ILE A 18 8.58 5.87 -18.37
CA ILE A 18 8.16 5.40 -17.05
C ILE A 18 7.59 6.57 -16.26
N SER A 19 6.33 6.45 -15.86
CA SER A 19 5.62 7.45 -15.08
C SER A 19 5.21 6.92 -13.71
N VAL A 20 5.17 7.80 -12.72
CA VAL A 20 4.61 7.57 -11.39
C VAL A 20 3.31 8.36 -11.19
N LYS A 21 2.35 7.74 -10.54
CA LYS A 21 1.14 8.38 -9.98
C LYS A 21 1.12 8.18 -8.48
N VAL A 22 0.76 9.24 -7.76
CA VAL A 22 0.53 9.17 -6.31
C VAL A 22 -0.98 9.22 -6.06
N ASP A 23 -1.55 8.23 -5.38
CA ASP A 23 -2.98 8.14 -5.07
C ASP A 23 -3.90 8.34 -6.30
N ARG A 24 -3.51 7.78 -7.46
CA ARG A 24 -4.22 7.89 -8.74
C ARG A 24 -4.40 9.32 -9.24
N LYS A 25 -3.55 10.24 -8.78
CA LYS A 25 -3.46 11.61 -9.33
C LYS A 25 -2.76 11.61 -10.70
N ARG A 26 -2.42 12.80 -11.17
CA ARG A 26 -1.78 13.02 -12.47
C ARG A 26 -0.45 12.28 -12.56
N LYS A 27 -0.14 11.81 -13.77
CA LYS A 27 1.13 11.18 -14.14
C LYS A 27 2.27 12.19 -14.03
N LEU A 28 3.39 11.72 -13.50
CA LEU A 28 4.67 12.42 -13.45
C LEU A 28 5.74 11.48 -14.02
N PRO A 29 6.72 11.94 -14.80
CA PRO A 29 7.92 11.16 -15.07
C PRO A 29 8.53 10.61 -13.77
N ALA A 30 8.92 9.33 -13.77
CA ALA A 30 9.47 8.69 -12.55
C ALA A 30 10.78 9.36 -12.08
N THR A 31 11.54 9.93 -13.01
CA THR A 31 12.77 10.69 -12.75
C THR A 31 12.56 11.91 -11.86
N ILE A 32 11.40 12.59 -11.94
CA ILE A 32 11.07 13.69 -11.01
C ILE A 32 11.02 13.20 -9.57
N LEU A 33 10.43 12.02 -9.33
CA LEU A 33 10.40 11.44 -7.99
C LEU A 33 11.82 11.06 -7.54
N LEU A 34 12.64 10.49 -8.42
CA LEU A 34 14.02 10.13 -8.12
C LEU A 34 14.88 11.35 -7.75
N ARG A 35 14.72 12.47 -8.48
CA ARG A 35 15.34 13.75 -8.10
C ARG A 35 14.86 14.25 -6.76
N ALA A 36 13.54 14.24 -6.55
CA ALA A 36 12.93 14.75 -5.32
C ALA A 36 13.39 13.98 -4.05
N ILE A 37 13.76 12.70 -4.18
CA ILE A 37 14.29 11.89 -3.07
C ILE A 37 15.82 12.00 -2.88
N GLY A 38 16.55 12.64 -3.81
CA GLY A 38 17.96 12.99 -3.62
C GLY A 38 18.94 12.72 -4.78
N PHE A 39 18.47 12.21 -5.92
CA PHE A 39 19.29 11.94 -7.12
C PHE A 39 19.16 13.10 -8.11
N GLY A 40 19.85 14.21 -7.84
CA GLY A 40 19.57 15.52 -8.43
C GLY A 40 20.04 15.70 -9.88
N THR A 41 21.02 14.90 -10.33
CA THR A 41 21.62 15.03 -11.67
C THR A 41 21.18 13.91 -12.61
N ASP A 42 21.24 14.17 -13.91
CA ASP A 42 20.90 13.19 -14.94
C ASP A 42 21.89 12.01 -14.91
N GLU A 43 23.17 12.30 -14.69
CA GLU A 43 24.25 11.31 -14.55
C GLU A 43 24.03 10.39 -13.36
N GLU A 44 23.62 10.92 -12.19
CA GLU A 44 23.28 10.09 -11.03
C GLU A 44 22.14 9.13 -11.37
N ILE A 45 21.09 9.61 -12.05
CA ILE A 45 19.94 8.77 -12.42
C ILE A 45 20.36 7.70 -13.44
N ARG A 46 21.12 8.06 -14.48
CA ARG A 46 21.64 7.08 -15.47
C ARG A 46 22.49 6.01 -14.80
N ALA A 47 23.38 6.41 -13.89
CA ALA A 47 24.26 5.49 -13.20
C ALA A 47 23.49 4.42 -12.40
N LEU A 48 22.36 4.79 -11.78
CA LEU A 48 21.54 3.85 -10.99
C LEU A 48 20.94 2.70 -11.80
N PHE A 49 20.71 2.90 -13.09
CA PHE A 49 20.00 1.95 -13.96
C PHE A 49 20.84 1.45 -15.14
N SER A 50 22.11 1.85 -15.24
CA SER A 50 23.03 1.47 -16.32
C SER A 50 23.20 -0.05 -16.51
N ASP A 51 22.92 -0.84 -15.47
CA ASP A 51 22.96 -2.29 -15.46
C ASP A 51 21.68 -2.95 -16.04
N VAL A 52 20.54 -2.25 -15.99
CA VAL A 52 19.24 -2.79 -16.41
C VAL A 52 18.65 -2.13 -17.66
N ASP A 53 19.01 -0.88 -17.93
CA ASP A 53 18.57 -0.11 -19.10
C ASP A 53 19.65 -0.18 -20.19
N ASP A 54 19.95 -1.40 -20.62
CA ASP A 54 21.00 -1.75 -21.60
C ASP A 54 20.43 -2.06 -23.00
N ASN A 55 19.13 -1.88 -23.18
CA ASN A 55 18.45 -2.14 -24.44
C ASN A 55 18.43 -0.88 -25.32
N GLU A 56 19.26 -0.85 -26.37
CA GLU A 56 19.37 0.31 -27.28
C GLU A 56 18.05 0.65 -27.99
N ASP A 57 17.19 -0.34 -28.24
CA ASP A 57 15.90 -0.13 -28.90
C ASP A 57 14.84 0.48 -27.96
N HIS A 58 15.01 0.29 -26.64
CA HIS A 58 14.07 0.72 -25.60
C HIS A 58 14.78 1.42 -24.45
N PRO A 59 15.32 2.65 -24.65
CA PRO A 59 16.00 3.39 -23.59
C PRO A 59 14.96 4.02 -22.65
N PHE A 60 14.60 3.31 -21.59
CA PHE A 60 13.51 3.70 -20.68
C PHE A 60 13.86 4.95 -19.87
N ILE A 61 15.10 5.07 -19.39
CA ILE A 61 15.54 6.21 -18.58
C ILE A 61 15.71 7.46 -19.44
N GLU A 62 16.36 7.38 -20.60
CA GLU A 62 16.52 8.54 -21.49
C GLU A 62 15.18 9.07 -21.97
N SER A 63 14.29 8.20 -22.45
CA SER A 63 12.95 8.62 -22.89
C SER A 63 12.13 9.25 -21.75
N THR A 64 12.36 8.83 -20.51
CA THR A 64 11.75 9.44 -19.33
C THR A 64 12.36 10.79 -18.97
N LEU A 65 13.69 10.93 -19.05
CA LEU A 65 14.42 12.18 -18.83
C LEU A 65 14.05 13.25 -19.85
N GLU A 66 13.87 12.91 -21.12
CA GLU A 66 13.41 13.84 -22.16
C GLU A 66 12.03 14.45 -21.87
N ARG A 67 11.21 13.74 -21.09
CA ARG A 67 9.87 14.18 -20.68
C ARG A 67 9.86 14.81 -19.30
N ASP A 68 10.98 14.81 -18.60
CA ASP A 68 11.17 15.43 -17.31
C ASP A 68 11.31 16.95 -17.46
N ALA A 69 10.34 17.70 -16.95
CA ALA A 69 10.38 19.17 -16.95
C ALA A 69 11.47 19.74 -16.03
N THR A 70 12.07 18.89 -15.21
CA THR A 70 13.16 19.20 -14.26
C THR A 70 14.47 18.52 -14.66
N ALA A 71 14.59 18.07 -15.92
CA ALA A 71 15.85 17.58 -16.47
C ALA A 71 16.95 18.63 -16.23
N ASN A 72 18.03 18.22 -15.59
CA ASN A 72 19.06 19.12 -15.10
C ASN A 72 20.43 18.71 -15.67
N PRO A 73 20.72 19.12 -16.91
CA PRO A 73 22.04 18.93 -17.51
C PRO A 73 23.11 19.83 -16.87
N THR A 74 22.70 20.84 -16.09
CA THR A 74 23.61 21.58 -15.21
C THR A 74 23.92 20.68 -14.02
N GLU A 75 25.15 20.21 -13.86
CA GLU A 75 25.64 19.30 -12.80
C GLU A 75 25.41 19.77 -11.33
N ASP A 76 24.63 20.84 -11.11
CA ASP A 76 24.19 21.30 -9.80
C ASP A 76 23.10 20.37 -9.24
N ARG A 77 23.55 19.40 -8.45
CA ARG A 77 22.70 18.45 -7.75
C ARG A 77 21.60 19.10 -6.92
N GLN A 78 21.88 20.20 -6.21
CA GLN A 78 20.92 20.80 -5.28
C GLN A 78 19.76 21.46 -6.03
N LYS A 79 20.08 22.17 -7.12
CA LYS A 79 19.09 22.79 -7.99
C LYS A 79 18.11 21.76 -8.57
N GLY A 80 18.62 20.61 -9.05
CA GLY A 80 17.77 19.54 -9.59
C GLY A 80 16.80 18.95 -8.57
N ILE A 81 17.24 18.79 -7.32
CA ILE A 81 16.37 18.31 -6.22
C ILE A 81 15.27 19.34 -5.92
N ASP A 82 15.65 20.61 -5.82
CA ASP A 82 14.73 21.70 -5.45
C ASP A 82 13.68 21.96 -6.54
N ASP A 83 14.08 21.95 -7.82
CA ASP A 83 13.17 22.07 -8.95
C ASP A 83 12.19 20.88 -9.01
N ALA A 84 12.69 19.65 -8.81
CA ALA A 84 11.85 18.45 -8.79
C ALA A 84 10.86 18.43 -7.63
N LEU A 85 11.26 18.87 -6.44
CA LEU A 85 10.37 19.02 -5.28
C LEU A 85 9.21 19.99 -5.59
N LEU A 86 9.51 21.14 -6.22
CA LEU A 86 8.50 22.11 -6.60
C LEU A 86 7.52 21.55 -7.64
N GLU A 87 8.03 20.88 -8.68
CA GLU A 87 7.18 20.30 -9.73
C GLU A 87 6.30 19.16 -9.18
N PHE A 88 6.88 18.28 -8.36
CA PHE A 88 6.16 17.23 -7.65
C PHE A 88 5.02 17.80 -6.79
N TYR A 89 5.31 18.86 -6.03
CA TYR A 89 4.31 19.52 -5.19
C TYR A 89 3.19 20.19 -6.02
N LYS A 90 3.54 20.98 -7.03
CA LYS A 90 2.58 21.68 -7.93
C LYS A 90 1.62 20.70 -8.58
N LYS A 91 2.11 19.54 -9.02
CA LYS A 91 1.27 18.54 -9.71
C LYS A 91 0.31 17.82 -8.78
N LEU A 92 0.72 17.59 -7.53
CA LEU A 92 -0.12 16.93 -6.53
C LEU A 92 -1.08 17.91 -5.83
N ARG A 93 -0.72 19.19 -5.78
CA ARG A 93 -1.48 20.29 -5.15
C ARG A 93 -1.44 21.57 -6.02
N PRO A 94 -2.20 21.62 -7.13
CA PRO A 94 -2.14 22.73 -8.07
C PRO A 94 -2.70 24.07 -7.55
N GLY A 95 -3.37 24.08 -6.38
CA GLY A 95 -3.96 25.29 -5.79
C GLY A 95 -3.16 25.90 -4.63
N ASP A 96 -2.13 25.20 -4.12
CA ASP A 96 -1.35 25.68 -2.97
C ASP A 96 -0.08 26.40 -3.45
N PRO A 97 0.38 27.48 -2.78
CA PRO A 97 1.63 28.13 -3.13
C PRO A 97 2.80 27.16 -2.92
N ALA A 98 3.56 26.92 -4.00
CA ALA A 98 4.69 26.01 -4.00
C ALA A 98 5.96 26.73 -3.51
N THR A 99 6.25 26.61 -2.21
CA THR A 99 7.55 26.96 -1.62
C THR A 99 8.37 25.70 -1.40
N LEU A 100 9.71 25.83 -1.41
CA LEU A 100 10.62 24.70 -1.21
C LEU A 100 10.39 23.97 0.11
N ASP A 101 10.21 24.73 1.20
CA ASP A 101 9.95 24.15 2.52
C ASP A 101 8.64 23.37 2.56
N ASN A 102 7.58 23.88 1.93
CA ASN A 102 6.30 23.19 1.87
C ASN A 102 6.40 21.91 1.03
N ALA A 103 7.09 21.97 -0.11
CA ALA A 103 7.30 20.83 -0.99
C ALA A 103 8.11 19.71 -0.30
N ARG A 104 9.22 20.07 0.34
CA ARG A 104 10.08 19.14 1.09
C ARG A 104 9.33 18.50 2.25
N ASN A 105 8.64 19.30 3.06
CA ASN A 105 7.81 18.79 4.15
C ASN A 105 6.66 17.90 3.65
N PHE A 106 6.10 18.22 2.49
CA PHE A 106 5.04 17.41 1.90
C PHE A 106 5.56 16.03 1.48
N LEU A 107 6.66 15.95 0.74
CA LEU A 107 7.26 14.67 0.34
C LEU A 107 7.65 13.83 1.57
N GLN A 108 8.30 14.46 2.56
CA GLN A 108 8.68 13.79 3.81
C GLN A 108 7.48 13.18 4.52
N ASN A 109 6.39 13.95 4.63
CA ASN A 109 5.15 13.48 5.24
C ASN A 109 4.38 12.46 4.39
N LEU A 110 4.61 12.44 3.08
CA LEU A 110 3.95 11.54 2.15
C LEU A 110 4.51 10.13 2.26
N LEU A 111 5.85 9.97 2.27
CA LEU A 111 6.51 8.65 2.13
C LEU A 111 7.35 8.25 3.34
N PHE A 112 7.98 9.20 4.04
CA PHE A 112 9.04 8.92 5.01
C PHE A 112 8.63 9.10 6.47
N THR A 113 7.45 9.69 6.75
CA THR A 113 6.96 9.87 8.12
C THR A 113 6.18 8.63 8.61
N PRO A 114 6.66 7.88 9.64
CA PRO A 114 6.03 6.63 10.11
C PRO A 114 4.57 6.78 10.58
N ARG A 115 4.22 7.99 11.06
CA ARG A 115 2.85 8.29 11.49
C ARG A 115 1.86 8.27 10.32
N ARG A 116 2.30 8.70 9.13
CA ARG A 116 1.48 8.85 7.93
C ARG A 116 1.65 7.68 6.95
N TYR A 117 2.85 7.11 6.86
CA TYR A 117 3.18 5.99 5.99
C TYR A 117 3.61 4.76 6.79
N ASP A 118 3.09 3.59 6.42
CA ASP A 118 3.34 2.32 7.08
C ASP A 118 3.07 1.18 6.09
N LEU A 119 4.13 0.47 5.66
CA LEU A 119 4.02 -0.75 4.88
C LEU A 119 3.41 -1.90 5.70
N GLY A 120 3.50 -1.82 7.03
CA GLY A 120 3.26 -2.94 7.93
C GLY A 120 4.35 -4.02 7.80
N ARG A 121 4.34 -4.96 8.76
CA ARG A 121 5.30 -6.07 8.78
C ARG A 121 5.25 -6.91 7.49
N VAL A 122 4.04 -7.15 6.98
CA VAL A 122 3.81 -7.97 5.79
C VAL A 122 4.20 -7.24 4.51
N GLY A 123 3.89 -5.94 4.42
CA GLY A 123 4.25 -5.14 3.24
C GLY A 123 5.77 -5.04 3.08
N ARG A 124 6.50 -4.80 4.17
CA ARG A 124 7.97 -4.81 4.17
C ARG A 124 8.53 -6.17 3.78
N TYR A 125 8.03 -7.26 4.39
CA TYR A 125 8.44 -8.62 4.06
C TYR A 125 8.25 -8.95 2.56
N LYS A 126 7.09 -8.58 1.99
CA LYS A 126 6.78 -8.83 0.58
C LYS A 126 7.63 -7.98 -0.36
N LEU A 127 7.85 -6.71 -0.01
CA LEU A 127 8.69 -5.79 -0.78
C LEU A 127 10.13 -6.31 -0.85
N ASN A 128 10.71 -6.64 0.30
CA ASN A 128 12.06 -7.19 0.41
C ASN A 128 12.23 -8.48 -0.40
N ARG A 129 11.28 -9.42 -0.27
CA ARG A 129 11.35 -10.68 -1.02
C ARG A 129 11.21 -10.48 -2.52
N LYS A 130 10.45 -9.48 -2.97
CA LYS A 130 10.20 -9.22 -4.39
C LYS A 130 11.34 -8.45 -5.06
N LEU A 131 12.00 -7.57 -4.31
CA LEU A 131 13.09 -6.71 -4.79
C LEU A 131 14.46 -7.19 -4.31
N GLU A 132 14.52 -8.34 -3.65
CA GLU A 132 15.76 -8.95 -3.12
C GLU A 132 16.53 -8.01 -2.16
N LEU A 133 15.79 -7.28 -1.31
CA LEU A 133 16.35 -6.34 -0.33
C LEU A 133 16.48 -6.98 1.06
N GLU A 134 17.55 -6.63 1.78
CA GLU A 134 17.85 -7.16 3.13
C GLU A 134 17.40 -6.24 4.28
N GLU A 135 16.52 -5.28 4.00
CA GLU A 135 16.05 -4.31 4.99
C GLU A 135 15.35 -4.96 6.21
N PRO A 136 15.56 -4.48 7.45
CA PRO A 136 14.89 -5.04 8.62
C PRO A 136 13.35 -4.92 8.54
N LEU A 137 12.64 -5.95 9.01
CA LEU A 137 11.17 -5.94 9.09
C LEU A 137 10.60 -4.85 10.04
N SER A 138 11.46 -4.27 10.89
CA SER A 138 11.14 -3.11 11.72
C SER A 138 11.03 -1.81 10.92
N THR A 139 11.71 -1.71 9.77
CA THR A 139 11.66 -0.55 8.88
C THR A 139 10.36 -0.57 8.09
N ARG A 140 9.37 0.21 8.53
CA ARG A 140 8.01 0.21 7.93
C ARG A 140 7.73 1.37 6.98
N ILE A 141 8.64 2.34 6.88
CA ILE A 141 8.58 3.42 5.88
C ILE A 141 9.31 2.97 4.62
N LEU A 142 9.04 3.61 3.47
CA LEU A 142 9.84 3.39 2.27
C LEU A 142 11.23 4.00 2.45
N THR A 143 12.25 3.35 1.88
CA THR A 143 13.61 3.89 1.72
C THR A 143 13.80 4.40 0.30
N ASN A 144 14.85 5.16 0.06
CA ASN A 144 15.20 5.58 -1.29
C ASN A 144 15.53 4.36 -2.17
N ASP A 145 16.25 3.39 -1.61
CA ASP A 145 16.64 2.16 -2.30
C ASP A 145 15.42 1.31 -2.70
N ASP A 146 14.35 1.30 -1.89
CA ASP A 146 13.09 0.67 -2.27
C ASP A 146 12.54 1.26 -3.58
N ILE A 147 12.53 2.60 -3.69
CA ILE A 147 11.96 3.30 -4.85
C ILE A 147 12.80 3.05 -6.09
N VAL A 148 14.14 3.13 -5.97
CA VAL A 148 15.07 2.83 -7.05
C VAL A 148 14.89 1.38 -7.52
N SER A 149 14.83 0.43 -6.58
CA SER A 149 14.67 -1.00 -6.88
C SER A 149 13.32 -1.31 -7.55
N VAL A 150 12.25 -0.59 -7.20
CA VAL A 150 10.96 -0.69 -7.92
C VAL A 150 11.11 -0.26 -9.37
N VAL A 151 11.76 0.88 -9.64
CA VAL A 151 11.97 1.36 -11.02
C VAL A 151 12.84 0.39 -11.80
N ARG A 152 13.93 -0.11 -11.19
CA ARG A 152 14.81 -1.15 -11.77
C ARG A 152 13.99 -2.38 -12.18
N ARG A 153 13.18 -2.89 -11.26
CA ARG A 153 12.35 -4.07 -11.51
C ARG A 153 11.34 -3.87 -12.66
N ILE A 154 10.83 -2.66 -12.84
CA ILE A 154 9.92 -2.35 -13.95
C ILE A 154 10.65 -2.39 -15.29
N ILE A 155 11.87 -1.88 -15.34
CA ILE A 155 12.73 -1.96 -16.53
C ILE A 155 12.99 -3.43 -16.89
N ASP A 156 13.37 -4.26 -15.91
CA ASP A 156 13.59 -5.70 -16.14
C ASP A 156 12.35 -6.44 -16.64
N ILE A 157 11.16 -6.09 -16.13
CA ILE A 157 9.89 -6.67 -16.61
C ILE A 157 9.63 -6.25 -18.06
N ASN A 158 9.85 -4.98 -18.40
CA ASN A 158 9.65 -4.50 -19.78
C ASN A 158 10.67 -5.10 -20.76
N ASN A 159 11.90 -5.36 -20.29
CA ASN A 159 12.93 -6.08 -21.03
C ASN A 159 12.69 -7.60 -21.10
N GLY A 160 11.64 -8.12 -20.45
CA GLY A 160 11.29 -9.54 -20.47
C GLY A 160 12.21 -10.44 -19.64
N ARG A 161 13.11 -9.86 -18.83
CA ARG A 161 14.00 -10.61 -17.91
C ARG A 161 13.23 -11.17 -16.72
N GLU A 162 12.15 -10.48 -16.35
CA GLU A 162 11.34 -10.80 -15.19
C GLU A 162 9.86 -10.89 -15.54
N MET A 163 9.14 -11.79 -14.86
CA MET A 163 7.71 -11.99 -15.11
C MET A 163 6.85 -11.02 -14.29
N PRO A 164 5.71 -10.57 -14.86
CA PRO A 164 4.72 -9.80 -14.12
C PRO A 164 4.09 -10.65 -13.01
N ASP A 165 3.63 -9.98 -11.94
CA ASP A 165 2.96 -10.65 -10.83
C ASP A 165 1.53 -11.05 -11.19
N ASP A 166 1.16 -12.26 -10.77
CA ASP A 166 -0.22 -12.73 -10.78
C ASP A 166 -0.97 -12.21 -9.52
N ILE A 167 -1.96 -11.36 -9.74
CA ILE A 167 -2.82 -10.77 -8.70
C ILE A 167 -3.65 -11.83 -7.97
N ASP A 168 -4.00 -12.93 -8.63
CA ASP A 168 -4.96 -13.91 -8.13
C ASP A 168 -4.27 -15.04 -7.34
N HIS A 169 -2.96 -15.17 -7.50
CA HIS A 169 -2.13 -16.07 -6.71
C HIS A 169 -2.29 -15.81 -5.19
N LEU A 170 -2.57 -16.83 -4.38
CA LEU A 170 -2.77 -16.70 -2.92
C LEU A 170 -1.53 -16.19 -2.17
N GLY A 171 -0.35 -16.28 -2.78
CA GLY A 171 0.84 -15.61 -2.26
C GLY A 171 0.71 -14.08 -2.23
N ASN A 172 -0.17 -13.49 -3.05
CA ASN A 172 -0.43 -12.05 -3.15
C ASN A 172 -1.75 -11.64 -2.50
N ARG A 173 -2.60 -12.61 -2.15
CA ARG A 173 -3.86 -12.39 -1.44
C ARG A 173 -3.74 -12.78 0.03
N ARG A 174 -3.96 -11.81 0.91
CA ARG A 174 -3.78 -11.97 2.36
C ARG A 174 -5.13 -11.94 3.08
N ILE A 175 -5.31 -12.84 4.03
CA ILE A 175 -6.45 -12.82 4.96
C ILE A 175 -6.20 -11.77 6.04
N LYS A 176 -7.23 -10.96 6.33
CA LYS A 176 -7.28 -10.14 7.53
C LYS A 176 -8.11 -10.88 8.57
N THR A 177 -7.51 -11.17 9.71
CA THR A 177 -8.20 -11.81 10.83
C THR A 177 -9.04 -10.80 11.61
N VAL A 178 -9.97 -11.29 12.44
CA VAL A 178 -10.80 -10.45 13.30
C VAL A 178 -9.95 -9.55 14.20
N GLY A 179 -8.85 -10.07 14.75
CA GLY A 179 -7.93 -9.32 15.61
C GLY A 179 -7.34 -8.10 14.91
N GLU A 180 -6.91 -8.24 13.65
CA GLU A 180 -6.32 -7.14 12.88
C GLU A 180 -7.36 -6.08 12.48
N LEU A 181 -8.57 -6.53 12.12
CA LEU A 181 -9.65 -5.63 11.78
C LEU A 181 -10.04 -4.77 12.99
N ILE A 182 -10.19 -5.39 14.17
CA ILE A 182 -10.48 -4.69 15.43
C ILE A 182 -9.31 -3.79 15.81
N GLN A 183 -8.06 -4.25 15.71
CA GLN A 183 -6.88 -3.44 16.01
C GLN A 183 -6.85 -2.15 15.19
N SER A 184 -7.20 -2.22 13.89
CA SER A 184 -7.29 -1.05 13.03
C SER A 184 -8.35 -0.06 13.51
N GLN A 185 -9.52 -0.54 13.94
CA GLN A 185 -10.62 0.30 14.44
C GLN A 185 -10.29 0.93 15.79
N LEU A 186 -9.70 0.15 16.71
CA LEU A 186 -9.20 0.65 17.99
C LEU A 186 -8.15 1.74 17.77
N ARG A 187 -7.22 1.54 16.83
CA ARG A 187 -6.23 2.57 16.47
C ARG A 187 -6.90 3.86 15.99
N ILE A 188 -7.93 3.78 15.15
CA ILE A 188 -8.70 4.97 14.72
C ILE A 188 -9.33 5.67 15.94
N GLY A 189 -9.94 4.90 16.85
CA GLY A 189 -10.50 5.41 18.10
C GLY A 189 -9.46 6.12 18.98
N LEU A 190 -8.29 5.51 19.14
CA LEU A 190 -7.17 6.08 19.91
C LEU A 190 -6.62 7.36 19.27
N LEU A 191 -6.50 7.42 17.94
CA LEU A 191 -6.07 8.63 17.24
C LEU A 191 -7.07 9.79 17.42
N ARG A 192 -8.37 9.49 17.43
CA ARG A 192 -9.41 10.50 17.73
C ARG A 192 -9.30 10.97 19.17
N MET A 193 -9.13 10.04 20.12
CA MET A 193 -8.93 10.36 21.53
C MET A 193 -7.67 11.20 21.76
N GLU A 194 -6.56 10.89 21.09
CA GLU A 194 -5.32 11.66 21.15
C GLU A 194 -5.53 13.12 20.74
N ARG A 195 -6.29 13.38 19.67
CA ARG A 195 -6.62 14.75 19.24
C ARG A 195 -7.37 15.51 20.33
N VAL A 196 -8.39 14.88 20.92
CA VAL A 196 -9.18 15.47 22.01
C VAL A 196 -8.31 15.76 23.23
N VAL A 197 -7.38 14.87 23.58
CA VAL A 197 -6.44 15.08 24.67
C VAL A 197 -5.54 16.28 24.39
N ARG A 198 -4.93 16.36 23.19
CA ARG A 198 -4.07 17.49 22.79
C ARG A 198 -4.81 18.82 22.82
N GLU A 199 -6.04 18.85 22.32
CA GLU A 199 -6.90 20.04 22.35
C GLU A 199 -7.21 20.50 23.78
N ARG A 200 -7.59 19.56 24.66
CA ARG A 200 -7.85 19.87 26.08
C ARG A 200 -6.60 20.36 26.82
N MET A 201 -5.43 19.78 26.53
CA MET A 201 -4.16 20.22 27.12
C MET A 201 -3.76 21.62 26.66
N SER A 202 -4.17 22.05 25.47
CA SER A 202 -3.88 23.39 24.96
C SER A 202 -4.73 24.49 25.61
N ILE A 203 -5.88 24.13 26.20
CA ILE A 203 -6.87 25.08 26.73
C ILE A 203 -6.76 25.21 28.26
N ARG A 204 -6.36 24.15 28.95
CA ARG A 204 -6.36 24.07 30.42
C ARG A 204 -4.99 24.39 31.02
N GLU A 205 -4.99 25.05 32.17
CA GLU A 205 -3.76 25.34 32.93
C GLU A 205 -3.14 24.06 33.52
N PRO A 206 -1.81 23.90 33.49
CA PRO A 206 -1.12 22.68 33.91
C PRO A 206 -1.44 22.23 35.34
N GLU A 207 -1.65 23.16 36.28
CA GLU A 207 -1.89 22.84 37.69
C GLU A 207 -3.25 22.17 37.93
N GLN A 208 -4.20 22.32 37.01
CA GLN A 208 -5.58 21.81 37.14
C GLN A 208 -5.81 20.50 36.36
N VAL A 209 -4.81 20.01 35.63
CA VAL A 209 -4.96 18.89 34.70
C VAL A 209 -4.59 17.56 35.35
N THR A 210 -5.56 16.68 35.51
CA THR A 210 -5.34 15.27 35.86
C THR A 210 -5.50 14.36 34.64
N PRO A 211 -4.78 13.22 34.54
CA PRO A 211 -4.91 12.30 33.41
C PRO A 211 -6.34 11.81 33.16
N LEU A 212 -7.10 11.57 34.24
CA LEU A 212 -8.51 11.14 34.16
C LEU A 212 -9.39 12.20 33.48
N SER A 213 -9.10 13.49 33.72
CA SER A 213 -9.87 14.60 33.12
C SER A 213 -9.62 14.78 31.61
N LEU A 214 -8.47 14.31 31.12
CA LEU A 214 -8.10 14.39 29.72
C LEU A 214 -8.68 13.22 28.91
N ILE A 215 -8.73 12.03 29.49
CA ILE A 215 -9.13 10.82 28.79
C ILE A 215 -10.65 10.77 28.59
N ASN A 216 -11.07 10.68 27.32
CA ASN A 216 -12.45 10.44 26.95
C ASN A 216 -12.54 9.14 26.14
N ILE A 217 -13.19 8.12 26.68
CA ILE A 217 -13.30 6.80 26.04
C ILE A 217 -14.32 6.75 24.89
N ARG A 218 -15.22 7.76 24.78
CA ARG A 218 -16.31 7.75 23.80
C ARG A 218 -15.84 7.49 22.34
N PRO A 219 -14.75 8.10 21.83
CA PRO A 219 -14.28 7.84 20.48
C PRO A 219 -13.84 6.38 20.24
N VAL A 220 -13.26 5.73 21.25
CA VAL A 220 -12.81 4.33 21.17
C VAL A 220 -14.02 3.38 21.19
N VAL A 221 -14.95 3.62 22.12
CA VAL A 221 -16.20 2.84 22.21
C VAL A 221 -17.03 2.98 20.94
N ALA A 222 -17.14 4.19 20.39
CA ALA A 222 -17.86 4.46 19.16
C ALA A 222 -17.27 3.69 17.97
N ALA A 223 -15.95 3.77 17.76
CA ALA A 223 -15.28 3.05 16.67
C ALA A 223 -15.45 1.53 16.78
N THR A 224 -15.42 0.99 18.00
CA THR A 224 -15.62 -0.45 18.25
C THR A 224 -17.06 -0.87 17.99
N ARG A 225 -18.04 -0.09 18.48
CA ARG A 225 -19.47 -0.36 18.23
C ARG A 225 -19.84 -0.25 16.76
N GLU A 226 -19.29 0.74 16.06
CA GLU A 226 -19.47 0.91 14.62
C GLU A 226 -19.00 -0.35 13.87
N PHE A 227 -17.81 -0.86 14.19
CA PHE A 227 -17.32 -2.09 13.57
C PHE A 227 -18.26 -3.29 13.76
N PHE A 228 -18.68 -3.58 14.99
CA PHE A 228 -19.55 -4.75 15.23
C PHE A 228 -21.00 -4.54 14.75
N GLY A 229 -21.48 -3.30 14.72
CA GLY A 229 -22.86 -2.98 14.36
C GLY A 229 -23.12 -2.79 12.87
N SER A 230 -22.16 -2.25 12.11
CA SER A 230 -22.37 -1.87 10.70
C SER A 230 -21.44 -2.54 9.71
N SER A 231 -20.40 -3.25 10.16
CA SER A 231 -19.48 -3.93 9.24
C SER A 231 -20.17 -5.05 8.49
N GLN A 232 -19.95 -5.12 7.18
CA GLN A 232 -20.40 -6.24 6.34
C GLN A 232 -19.83 -7.59 6.77
N LEU A 233 -18.72 -7.60 7.53
CA LEU A 233 -18.08 -8.82 8.04
C LEU A 233 -18.63 -9.24 9.40
N SER A 234 -19.37 -8.36 10.09
CA SER A 234 -20.04 -8.67 11.36
C SER A 234 -21.48 -9.07 11.05
N GLN A 235 -21.70 -10.38 10.90
CA GLN A 235 -22.99 -10.95 10.47
C GLN A 235 -23.59 -11.81 11.59
N PHE A 236 -24.91 -12.01 11.55
CA PHE A 236 -25.57 -13.00 12.39
C PHE A 236 -25.02 -14.39 12.07
N MET A 237 -24.66 -15.13 13.10
CA MET A 237 -24.13 -16.48 12.95
C MET A 237 -25.18 -17.39 12.32
N ASP A 238 -24.74 -18.30 11.44
CA ASP A 238 -25.65 -19.28 10.85
C ASP A 238 -25.77 -20.43 11.85
N GLN A 239 -26.99 -20.64 12.34
CA GLN A 239 -27.29 -21.58 13.42
C GLN A 239 -28.31 -22.64 12.98
N THR A 240 -28.45 -22.85 11.67
CA THR A 240 -29.35 -23.88 11.13
C THR A 240 -28.97 -25.28 11.58
N ASN A 241 -27.66 -25.59 11.61
CA ASN A 241 -27.10 -26.83 12.15
C ASN A 241 -25.61 -26.63 12.54
N PRO A 242 -24.99 -27.59 13.27
CA PRO A 242 -23.60 -27.45 13.70
C PRO A 242 -22.58 -27.29 12.55
N LEU A 243 -22.85 -27.91 11.40
CA LEU A 243 -21.98 -27.78 10.23
C LEU A 243 -22.01 -26.36 9.68
N ALA A 244 -23.20 -25.75 9.55
CA ALA A 244 -23.37 -24.38 9.09
C ALA A 244 -22.65 -23.38 10.00
N GLU A 245 -22.69 -23.59 11.32
CA GLU A 245 -21.95 -22.77 12.27
C GLU A 245 -20.43 -22.85 12.04
N LEU A 246 -19.89 -24.06 11.90
CA LEU A 246 -18.45 -24.28 11.68
C LEU A 246 -18.00 -23.72 10.33
N THR A 247 -18.78 -23.96 9.28
CA THR A 247 -18.55 -23.45 7.92
C THR A 247 -18.58 -21.92 7.89
N HIS A 248 -19.55 -21.28 8.57
CA HIS A 248 -19.61 -19.82 8.66
C HIS A 248 -18.38 -19.24 9.36
N LYS A 249 -17.90 -19.85 10.44
CA LYS A 249 -16.67 -19.40 11.13
C LYS A 249 -15.39 -19.55 10.28
N ARG A 250 -15.38 -20.47 9.31
CA ARG A 250 -14.25 -20.72 8.38
C ARG A 250 -14.42 -20.06 7.02
N ARG A 251 -15.42 -19.17 6.87
CA ARG A 251 -15.71 -18.44 5.65
C ARG A 251 -14.67 -17.35 5.38
N LEU A 252 -14.25 -17.27 4.13
CA LEU A 252 -13.40 -16.22 3.58
C LEU A 252 -14.25 -15.30 2.69
N SER A 253 -14.01 -14.00 2.78
CA SER A 253 -14.71 -13.00 1.97
C SER A 253 -13.72 -12.07 1.29
N ALA A 254 -13.80 -11.97 -0.03
CA ALA A 254 -13.12 -10.93 -0.81
C ALA A 254 -13.84 -9.57 -0.71
N LEU A 255 -15.07 -9.56 -0.19
CA LEU A 255 -15.89 -8.37 0.06
C LEU A 255 -15.57 -7.74 1.43
N GLY A 256 -15.88 -6.46 1.58
CA GLY A 256 -15.76 -5.72 2.83
C GLY A 256 -14.75 -4.56 2.78
N PRO A 257 -14.40 -3.96 3.92
CA PRO A 257 -13.54 -2.78 3.97
C PRO A 257 -12.13 -3.09 3.45
N GLY A 258 -11.76 -2.44 2.34
CA GLY A 258 -10.49 -2.65 1.64
C GLY A 258 -10.43 -3.90 0.76
N GLY A 259 -11.56 -4.58 0.59
CA GLY A 259 -11.74 -5.66 -0.39
C GLY A 259 -12.36 -5.16 -1.69
N LEU A 260 -12.83 -6.11 -2.50
CA LEU A 260 -13.50 -5.85 -3.76
C LEU A 260 -14.98 -5.51 -3.55
N ARG A 261 -15.54 -4.77 -4.50
CA ARG A 261 -17.00 -4.59 -4.61
C ARG A 261 -17.53 -5.58 -5.64
N ARG A 262 -18.76 -6.09 -5.43
CA ARG A 262 -19.40 -7.08 -6.31
C ARG A 262 -19.38 -6.66 -7.79
N GLU A 263 -19.73 -5.40 -8.06
CA GLU A 263 -19.79 -4.82 -9.42
C GLU A 263 -18.42 -4.69 -10.09
N ARG A 264 -17.34 -4.62 -9.29
CA ARG A 264 -15.97 -4.44 -9.78
C ARG A 264 -15.21 -5.76 -9.88
N ALA A 265 -15.78 -6.85 -9.40
CA ALA A 265 -15.14 -8.16 -9.45
C ALA A 265 -15.44 -8.83 -10.79
N GLY A 266 -14.45 -8.79 -11.68
CA GLY A 266 -14.46 -9.48 -12.97
C GLY A 266 -14.43 -11.00 -12.83
N PHE A 267 -14.31 -11.68 -13.98
CA PHE A 267 -14.30 -13.14 -14.05
C PHE A 267 -13.04 -13.73 -13.39
N ASP A 268 -11.86 -13.17 -13.67
CA ASP A 268 -10.55 -13.69 -13.22
C ASP A 268 -10.47 -13.88 -11.70
N VAL A 269 -10.96 -12.89 -10.94
CA VAL A 269 -10.95 -12.92 -9.48
C VAL A 269 -11.81 -14.05 -8.90
N ARG A 270 -12.89 -14.42 -9.61
CA ARG A 270 -13.88 -15.42 -9.18
C ARG A 270 -13.49 -16.84 -9.55
N ASP A 271 -12.53 -17.01 -10.46
CA ASP A 271 -12.14 -18.31 -10.96
C ASP A 271 -11.31 -19.10 -9.94
N VAL A 272 -11.25 -20.42 -10.13
CA VAL A 272 -10.44 -21.32 -9.30
C VAL A 272 -9.01 -21.29 -9.77
N HIS A 273 -8.15 -20.68 -8.96
CA HIS A 273 -6.72 -20.58 -9.23
C HIS A 273 -5.96 -21.81 -8.67
N TYR A 274 -4.91 -22.29 -9.36
CA TYR A 274 -4.12 -23.47 -8.95
C TYR A 274 -3.55 -23.38 -7.52
N SER A 275 -3.13 -22.17 -7.10
CA SER A 275 -2.67 -21.89 -5.73
C SER A 275 -3.71 -22.19 -4.64
N HIS A 276 -5.01 -22.32 -4.97
CA HIS A 276 -6.07 -22.69 -4.01
C HIS A 276 -5.92 -24.11 -3.46
N TYR A 277 -5.18 -24.99 -4.15
CA TYR A 277 -5.01 -26.38 -3.76
C TYR A 277 -4.56 -26.52 -2.29
N GLY A 278 -5.34 -27.29 -1.51
CA GLY A 278 -5.11 -27.52 -0.09
C GLY A 278 -5.35 -26.30 0.84
N ARG A 279 -5.69 -25.13 0.29
CA ARG A 279 -5.82 -23.85 1.02
C ARG A 279 -7.26 -23.35 1.09
N ILE A 280 -7.95 -23.31 -0.05
CA ILE A 280 -9.35 -22.90 -0.19
C ILE A 280 -10.11 -24.03 -0.88
N CYS A 281 -11.33 -24.31 -0.42
CA CYS A 281 -12.20 -25.28 -1.09
C CYS A 281 -12.58 -24.76 -2.49
N PRO A 282 -12.27 -25.49 -3.59
CA PRO A 282 -12.60 -25.03 -4.94
C PRO A 282 -14.08 -25.27 -5.32
N ILE A 283 -14.80 -26.07 -4.53
CA ILE A 283 -16.18 -26.48 -4.82
C ILE A 283 -17.18 -25.66 -4.02
N GLU A 284 -16.88 -25.40 -2.74
CA GLU A 284 -17.82 -24.73 -1.85
C GLU A 284 -17.75 -23.21 -2.05
N THR A 285 -18.78 -22.66 -2.69
CA THR A 285 -19.01 -21.22 -2.86
C THR A 285 -20.52 -21.01 -3.02
N PRO A 286 -21.11 -19.91 -2.53
CA PRO A 286 -22.49 -19.59 -2.83
C PRO A 286 -22.67 -19.38 -4.34
N GLU A 287 -23.77 -19.89 -4.88
CA GLU A 287 -24.19 -19.61 -6.25
C GLU A 287 -24.71 -18.16 -6.41
N GLY A 288 -24.81 -17.71 -7.66
CA GLY A 288 -25.32 -16.39 -8.00
C GLY A 288 -24.27 -15.27 -7.86
N PRO A 289 -24.64 -14.06 -7.40
CA PRO A 289 -23.80 -12.88 -7.54
C PRO A 289 -22.51 -12.92 -6.71
N ASN A 290 -22.44 -13.79 -5.69
CA ASN A 290 -21.29 -13.93 -4.80
C ASN A 290 -20.34 -15.08 -5.17
N ILE A 291 -20.59 -15.80 -6.27
CA ILE A 291 -19.73 -16.90 -6.71
C ILE A 291 -18.28 -16.43 -6.86
N GLY A 292 -17.35 -17.18 -6.26
CA GLY A 292 -15.91 -16.89 -6.24
C GLY A 292 -15.47 -15.74 -5.34
N LEU A 293 -16.41 -14.95 -4.79
CA LEU A 293 -16.12 -13.85 -3.86
C LEU A 293 -16.20 -14.26 -2.39
N ILE A 294 -16.91 -15.35 -2.14
CA ILE A 294 -16.99 -16.02 -0.84
C ILE A 294 -16.45 -17.43 -1.04
N GLY A 295 -15.41 -17.76 -0.29
CA GLY A 295 -14.83 -19.09 -0.28
C GLY A 295 -14.75 -19.64 1.14
N TYR A 296 -14.27 -20.87 1.27
CA TYR A 296 -14.12 -21.51 2.57
C TYR A 296 -12.71 -22.09 2.71
N LEU A 297 -12.14 -21.99 3.91
CA LEU A 297 -10.85 -22.61 4.18
C LEU A 297 -10.94 -24.12 3.98
N ALA A 298 -9.97 -24.67 3.24
CA ALA A 298 -9.82 -26.12 3.12
C ALA A 298 -9.61 -26.77 4.50
N THR A 299 -9.85 -28.07 4.61
CA THR A 299 -9.82 -28.83 5.87
C THR A 299 -8.53 -28.61 6.67
N TYR A 300 -7.38 -28.73 6.00
CA TYR A 300 -6.06 -28.54 6.61
C TYR A 300 -5.45 -27.17 6.35
N GLY A 301 -6.17 -26.27 5.68
CA GLY A 301 -5.72 -24.90 5.43
C GLY A 301 -5.53 -24.14 6.74
N ARG A 302 -4.35 -23.55 6.92
CA ARG A 302 -3.96 -22.76 8.09
C ARG A 302 -3.51 -21.37 7.65
N ILE A 303 -3.61 -20.40 8.56
CA ILE A 303 -3.16 -19.03 8.32
C ILE A 303 -1.82 -18.85 9.05
N ASN A 304 -0.79 -18.41 8.34
CA ASN A 304 0.51 -18.12 8.95
C ASN A 304 0.54 -16.76 9.66
N ASP A 305 1.63 -16.45 10.35
CA ASP A 305 1.82 -15.20 11.10
C ASP A 305 1.73 -13.93 10.23
N PHE A 306 1.90 -14.06 8.92
CA PHE A 306 1.80 -12.98 7.97
C PHE A 306 0.40 -12.85 7.36
N GLY A 307 -0.54 -13.75 7.66
CA GLY A 307 -1.91 -13.74 7.14
C GLY A 307 -2.09 -14.43 5.78
N PHE A 308 -1.12 -15.22 5.32
CA PHE A 308 -1.26 -16.04 4.11
C PHE A 308 -1.74 -17.45 4.45
N ILE A 309 -2.44 -18.09 3.50
CA ILE A 309 -2.94 -19.45 3.68
C ILE A 309 -1.84 -20.44 3.29
N GLU A 310 -1.60 -21.39 4.18
CA GLU A 310 -0.66 -22.49 4.03
C GLU A 310 -1.40 -23.82 4.21
N THR A 311 -0.79 -24.88 3.71
CA THR A 311 -1.32 -26.24 3.81
C THR A 311 -0.15 -27.19 4.10
N PRO A 312 -0.32 -28.16 5.02
CA PRO A 312 0.73 -29.09 5.37
C PRO A 312 1.02 -30.05 4.21
N TYR A 313 2.30 -30.39 4.03
CA TYR A 313 2.80 -31.44 3.15
C TYR A 313 3.75 -32.34 3.94
#